data_AF-A0A5W0JRS3-F1
#
_entry.id   AF-A0A5W0JRS3-F1
#
_cell.length_a   1.000
_cell.length_b   1.000
_cell.length_c   1.000
_cell.angle_alpha   90.00
_cell.angle_beta   90.00
_cell.angle_gamma   90.00
#
_symmetry.space_group_name_H-M   'P 1'
#
loop_
_entity.id
_entity.type
_entity.pdbx_description
1 polymer ?
#
loop_
_entity_poly.entity_id
_entity_poly.type
_entity_poly.pdbx_seq_one_letter_code
_entity_poly.pdbx_strand_id
1 'polypeptide(L)'
;MKFPSIFNKIKPQSIQQHPEKNQLNWMLELNKWKEERILTGEIHRPECRNEAAKRINCAFLSKQNDIDLSGLNLSTQPPGLQNFTSINLDNNQLTHFDATNYDRLVKLSLNSNTLESINIH
;
A
#
# COMPACT_ATOMS: atom_id res chain seq x y z
N MET A 1 43.86 -11.37 -30.48
CA MET A 1 42.89 -12.43 -30.14
C MET A 1 41.59 -11.75 -29.71
N LYS A 2 40.48 -11.99 -30.41
CA LYS A 2 39.16 -11.41 -30.11
C LYS A 2 38.37 -12.42 -29.26
N PHE A 3 37.93 -12.00 -28.08
CA PHE A 3 37.03 -12.79 -27.24
C PHE A 3 35.61 -12.78 -27.84
N PRO A 4 34.93 -13.92 -28.02
CA PRO A 4 33.53 -13.94 -28.41
C PRO A 4 32.65 -13.45 -27.24
N SER A 5 31.92 -12.36 -27.47
CA SER A 5 30.94 -11.83 -26.52
C SER A 5 29.76 -12.80 -26.41
N ILE A 6 29.57 -13.39 -25.24
CA ILE A 6 28.49 -14.33 -24.91
C ILE A 6 27.22 -13.57 -24.49
N PHE A 7 26.96 -12.38 -25.03
CA PHE A 7 25.67 -11.73 -24.91
C PHE A 7 24.66 -12.46 -25.80
N ASN A 8 24.30 -13.67 -25.37
CA ASN A 8 23.14 -14.37 -25.86
C ASN A 8 21.91 -13.54 -25.51
N LYS A 9 21.18 -13.19 -26.58
CA LYS A 9 19.87 -12.56 -26.59
C LYS A 9 18.93 -13.23 -25.59
N ILE A 10 18.81 -12.67 -24.40
CA ILE A 10 17.64 -12.93 -23.56
C ILE A 10 16.50 -12.15 -24.21
N LYS A 11 15.64 -12.88 -24.93
CA LYS A 11 14.33 -12.35 -25.34
C LYS A 11 13.63 -11.84 -24.07
N PRO A 12 12.94 -10.69 -24.08
CA PRO A 12 12.11 -10.29 -22.95
C PRO A 12 10.94 -11.27 -22.88
N GLN A 13 11.16 -12.41 -22.22
CA GLN A 13 10.08 -13.17 -21.65
C GLN A 13 9.45 -12.24 -20.63
N SER A 14 8.22 -11.83 -20.93
CA SER A 14 7.27 -11.24 -20.01
C SER A 14 7.59 -11.68 -18.59
N ILE A 15 8.10 -10.75 -17.79
CA ILE A 15 8.23 -10.95 -16.35
C ILE A 15 6.78 -11.06 -15.87
N GLN A 16 6.25 -12.28 -15.87
CA GLN A 16 5.10 -12.61 -15.06
C GLN A 16 5.57 -12.30 -13.64
N GLN A 17 5.13 -11.15 -13.13
CA GLN A 17 5.38 -10.77 -11.76
C GLN A 17 4.76 -11.87 -10.92
N HIS A 18 5.61 -12.75 -10.38
CA HIS A 18 5.18 -13.77 -9.44
C HIS A 18 4.41 -13.05 -8.31
N PRO A 19 3.19 -13.49 -7.96
CA PRO A 19 2.39 -12.84 -6.93
C PRO A 19 3.16 -12.68 -5.61
N GLU A 20 4.05 -13.63 -5.31
CA GLU A 20 4.94 -13.63 -4.14
C GLU A 20 5.92 -12.44 -4.11
N LYS A 21 6.39 -11.96 -5.27
CA LYS A 21 7.32 -10.82 -5.34
C LYS A 21 6.61 -9.49 -5.06
N ASN A 22 5.35 -9.37 -5.49
CA ASN A 22 4.52 -8.20 -5.20
C ASN A 22 4.01 -8.20 -3.75
N GLN A 23 3.74 -9.39 -3.17
CA GLN A 23 3.40 -9.52 -1.75
C GLN A 23 4.55 -9.08 -0.84
N LEU A 24 5.81 -9.40 -1.19
CA LEU A 24 6.95 -8.99 -0.38
C LEU A 24 7.23 -7.47 -0.47
N ASN A 25 6.94 -6.85 -1.61
CA ASN A 25 7.27 -5.45 -1.84
C ASN A 25 6.41 -4.48 -1.00
N TRP A 26 5.09 -4.69 -0.92
CA TRP A 26 4.23 -3.77 -0.14
C TRP A 26 4.49 -3.87 1.37
N MET A 27 4.92 -5.03 1.89
CA MET A 27 5.27 -5.20 3.30
C MET A 27 6.52 -4.40 3.67
N LEU A 28 7.50 -4.32 2.75
CA LEU A 28 8.67 -3.46 2.92
C LEU A 28 8.26 -1.99 2.91
N GLU A 29 7.43 -1.57 1.96
CA GLU A 29 6.88 -0.21 1.92
C GLU A 29 6.07 0.12 3.18
N LEU A 30 5.33 -0.84 3.75
CA LEU A 30 4.58 -0.63 4.99
C LEU A 30 5.51 -0.41 6.19
N ASN A 31 6.61 -1.17 6.27
CA ASN A 31 7.61 -0.98 7.31
C ASN A 31 8.34 0.36 7.17
N LYS A 32 8.60 0.80 5.94
CA LYS A 32 9.17 2.11 5.66
C LYS A 32 8.18 3.22 6.05
N TRP A 33 6.93 3.13 5.59
CA TRP A 33 5.87 4.10 5.83
C TRP A 33 5.60 4.37 7.31
N LYS A 34 5.61 3.32 8.16
CA LYS A 34 5.41 3.49 9.61
C LYS A 34 6.62 4.12 10.33
N GLU A 35 7.83 3.95 9.80
CA GLU A 35 9.08 4.47 10.36
C GLU A 35 9.41 5.88 9.83
N GLU A 36 8.89 6.26 8.67
CA GLU A 36 9.11 7.56 8.04
C GLU A 36 8.47 8.69 8.85
N ARG A 37 9.31 9.50 9.50
CA ARG A 37 8.87 10.62 10.36
C ARG A 37 8.76 11.96 9.63
N ILE A 38 9.46 12.13 8.50
CA ILE A 38 9.56 13.40 7.77
C ILE A 38 9.50 13.10 6.27
N LEU A 39 8.31 13.14 5.69
CA LEU A 39 8.11 13.05 4.23
C LEU A 39 7.61 14.38 3.64
N THR A 40 6.96 15.23 4.45
CA THR A 40 6.27 16.45 3.98
C THR A 40 6.52 17.69 4.86
N GLY A 41 7.39 17.60 5.86
CA GLY A 41 7.53 18.65 6.90
C GLY A 41 6.45 18.60 7.98
N GLU A 42 5.50 17.66 7.89
CA GLU A 42 4.53 17.37 8.95
C GLU A 42 5.09 16.36 9.96
N ILE A 43 4.85 16.59 11.24
CA ILE A 43 5.13 15.61 12.30
C ILE A 43 4.06 14.53 12.21
N HIS A 44 4.35 13.44 11.50
CA HIS A 44 3.49 12.26 11.53
C HIS A 44 3.57 11.63 12.93
N ARG A 45 2.41 11.34 13.54
CA ARG A 45 2.31 10.61 14.80
C ARG A 45 2.67 9.14 14.55
N PRO A 46 3.85 8.66 14.97
CA PRO A 46 4.28 7.30 14.66
C PRO A 46 3.32 6.25 15.23
N GLU A 47 2.60 6.58 16.31
CA GLU A 47 1.62 5.71 16.96
C GLU A 47 0.47 5.33 16.02
N CYS A 48 -0.05 6.32 15.28
CA CYS A 48 -1.14 6.15 14.31
C CYS A 48 -0.76 5.18 13.19
N ARG A 49 0.43 5.38 12.61
CA ARG A 49 0.95 4.53 11.53
C ARG A 49 1.34 3.14 12.03
N ASN A 50 1.90 3.04 13.24
CA ASN A 50 2.21 1.76 13.85
C ASN A 50 0.95 0.91 14.08
N GLU A 51 -0.13 1.52 14.56
CA GLU A 51 -1.40 0.82 14.75
C GLU A 51 -2.00 0.40 13.40
N ALA A 52 -1.99 1.27 12.38
CA ALA A 52 -2.44 0.90 11.04
C ALA A 52 -1.62 -0.27 10.45
N ALA A 53 -0.28 -0.20 10.54
CA ALA A 53 0.59 -1.26 10.05
C ALA A 53 0.38 -2.59 10.79
N LYS A 54 0.12 -2.54 12.11
CA LYS A 54 -0.24 -3.72 12.90
C LYS A 54 -1.55 -4.33 12.39
N ARG A 55 -2.60 -3.53 12.21
CA ARG A 55 -3.90 -4.01 11.69
C ARG A 55 -3.78 -4.61 10.30
N ILE A 56 -3.05 -3.96 9.38
CA ILE A 56 -2.82 -4.46 8.02
C ILE A 56 -2.11 -5.82 8.06
N ASN A 57 -1.01 -5.93 8.80
CA ASN A 57 -0.28 -7.20 8.91
C ASN A 57 -1.14 -8.30 9.55
N CYS A 58 -1.85 -8.00 10.63
CA CYS A 58 -2.73 -8.97 11.29
C CYS A 58 -3.85 -9.45 10.36
N ALA A 59 -4.53 -8.54 9.67
CA ALA A 59 -5.61 -8.87 8.75
C ALA A 59 -5.10 -9.70 7.56
N PHE A 60 -3.97 -9.31 6.97
CA PHE A 60 -3.36 -10.03 5.86
C PHE A 60 -2.93 -11.45 6.26
N LEU A 61 -2.19 -11.60 7.37
CA LEU A 61 -1.73 -12.91 7.85
C LEU A 61 -2.90 -13.82 8.26
N SER A 62 -4.00 -13.21 8.73
CA SER A 62 -5.24 -13.92 9.06
C SER A 62 -6.13 -14.18 7.84
N LYS A 63 -5.70 -13.77 6.64
CA LYS A 63 -6.44 -13.90 5.37
C LYS A 63 -7.84 -13.26 5.41
N GLN A 64 -7.96 -12.14 6.14
CA GLN A 64 -9.18 -11.34 6.14
C GLN A 64 -9.35 -10.64 4.79
N ASN A 65 -10.61 -10.42 4.41
CA ASN A 65 -10.96 -9.69 3.18
C ASN A 65 -11.27 -8.23 3.46
N ASP A 66 -11.67 -7.91 4.69
CA ASP A 66 -12.03 -6.59 5.16
C ASP A 66 -10.98 -6.03 6.13
N ILE A 67 -10.86 -4.70 6.15
CA ILE A 67 -9.99 -4.00 7.09
C ILE A 67 -10.60 -2.68 7.55
N ASP A 68 -10.50 -2.43 8.86
CA ASP A 68 -10.92 -1.19 9.49
C ASP A 68 -9.73 -0.38 10.05
N LEU A 69 -9.45 0.73 9.37
CA LEU A 69 -8.44 1.73 9.71
C LEU A 69 -9.07 3.09 10.06
N SER A 70 -10.37 3.11 10.40
CA SER A 70 -11.06 4.34 10.75
C SER A 70 -10.54 4.96 12.05
N GLY A 71 -10.59 6.29 12.14
CA GLY A 71 -10.27 7.01 13.38
C GLY A 71 -8.80 6.98 13.79
N LEU A 72 -7.89 6.64 12.86
CA LEU A 72 -6.46 6.49 13.16
C LEU A 72 -5.65 7.77 12.96
N ASN A 73 -6.28 8.89 12.56
CA ASN A 73 -5.58 10.15 12.22
C ASN A 73 -4.49 9.98 11.15
N LEU A 74 -4.72 9.11 10.16
CA LEU A 74 -3.80 8.90 9.05
C LEU A 74 -3.86 10.09 8.09
N SER A 75 -2.72 10.77 7.87
CA SER A 75 -2.61 11.83 6.85
C SER A 75 -2.12 11.35 5.49
N THR A 76 -1.59 10.12 5.43
CA THR A 76 -1.14 9.49 4.18
C THR A 76 -1.70 8.08 4.06
N GLN A 77 -1.98 7.67 2.84
CA GLN A 77 -2.51 6.35 2.53
C GLN A 77 -1.47 5.26 2.87
N PRO A 78 -1.84 4.21 3.63
CA PRO A 78 -0.94 3.12 3.90
C PRO A 78 -0.80 2.19 2.68
N PRO A 79 0.39 1.64 2.41
CA PRO A 79 0.56 0.60 1.40
C PRO A 79 -0.05 -0.73 1.84
N GLY A 80 -0.29 -1.63 0.87
CA GLY A 80 -0.79 -2.99 1.13
C GLY A 80 -2.32 -3.13 1.15
N LEU A 81 -3.04 -2.02 1.01
CA LEU A 81 -4.50 -2.00 1.00
C LEU A 81 -5.13 -2.72 -0.21
N GLN A 82 -4.40 -2.87 -1.33
CA GLN A 82 -4.85 -3.61 -2.52
C GLN A 82 -5.16 -5.10 -2.26
N ASN A 83 -4.75 -5.62 -1.10
CA ASN A 83 -5.02 -7.01 -0.72
C ASN A 83 -6.45 -7.23 -0.19
N PHE A 84 -7.18 -6.16 0.14
CA PHE A 84 -8.50 -6.22 0.76
C PHE A 84 -9.61 -5.89 -0.24
N THR A 85 -10.79 -6.49 -0.03
CA THR A 85 -11.99 -6.22 -0.82
C THR A 85 -12.90 -5.18 -0.16
N SER A 86 -12.76 -4.97 1.15
CA SER A 86 -13.52 -3.95 1.89
C SER A 86 -12.58 -3.14 2.79
N ILE A 87 -12.52 -1.84 2.57
CA ILE A 87 -11.63 -0.93 3.29
C ILE A 87 -12.44 0.18 3.95
N ASN A 88 -12.30 0.31 5.27
CA ASN A 88 -12.80 1.46 6.01
C ASN A 88 -11.64 2.37 6.43
N LEU A 89 -11.66 3.61 5.93
CA LEU A 89 -10.71 4.69 6.23
C LEU A 89 -11.42 5.95 6.74
N ASP A 90 -12.66 5.81 7.23
CA ASP A 90 -13.44 6.94 7.76
C ASP A 90 -12.71 7.64 8.91
N ASN A 91 -12.95 8.94 9.09
CA ASN A 91 -12.40 9.74 10.19
C ASN A 91 -10.87 9.72 10.24
N ASN A 92 -10.22 10.02 9.12
CA ASN A 92 -8.78 10.20 9.00
C ASN A 92 -8.48 11.61 8.44
N GLN A 93 -7.25 11.86 8.01
CA GLN A 93 -6.78 13.16 7.49
C GLN A 93 -6.16 13.00 6.10
N LEU A 94 -6.61 12.00 5.34
CA LEU A 94 -6.08 11.74 4.00
C LEU A 94 -6.42 12.90 3.08
N THR A 95 -5.42 13.41 2.36
CA THR A 95 -5.61 14.42 1.29
C THR A 95 -5.70 13.79 -0.08
N HIS A 96 -5.16 12.58 -0.24
CA HIS A 96 -5.10 11.87 -1.52
C HIS A 96 -5.38 10.38 -1.27
N PHE A 97 -6.15 9.76 -2.17
CA PHE A 97 -6.35 8.31 -2.17
C PHE A 97 -6.30 7.74 -3.59
N ASP A 98 -5.41 6.78 -3.81
CA ASP A 98 -5.25 6.10 -5.11
C ASP A 98 -5.53 4.59 -4.97
N ALA A 99 -6.56 4.13 -5.68
CA ALA A 99 -6.96 2.73 -5.77
C ALA A 99 -7.02 2.24 -7.23
N THR A 100 -6.25 2.86 -8.13
CA THR A 100 -6.19 2.47 -9.56
C THR A 100 -5.76 1.02 -9.77
N ASN A 101 -5.03 0.44 -8.82
CA ASN A 101 -4.56 -0.95 -8.86
C ASN A 101 -5.27 -1.87 -7.84
N TYR A 102 -6.45 -1.49 -7.33
CA TYR A 102 -7.18 -2.28 -6.34
C TYR A 102 -8.22 -3.17 -7.03
N ASP A 103 -7.78 -4.10 -7.87
CA ASP A 103 -8.64 -4.96 -8.71
C ASP A 103 -9.67 -5.79 -7.94
N ARG A 104 -9.49 -5.94 -6.62
CA ARG A 104 -10.34 -6.73 -5.73
C ARG A 104 -11.29 -5.88 -4.88
N LEU A 105 -11.21 -4.54 -4.96
CA LEU A 105 -11.97 -3.63 -4.12
C LEU A 105 -13.46 -3.65 -4.48
N VAL A 106 -14.29 -3.93 -3.48
CA VAL A 106 -15.75 -3.96 -3.59
C VAL A 106 -16.37 -2.85 -2.75
N LYS A 107 -15.77 -2.55 -1.59
CA LYS A 107 -16.28 -1.53 -0.66
C LYS A 107 -15.17 -0.64 -0.16
N LEU A 108 -15.40 0.67 -0.22
CA LEU A 108 -14.49 1.70 0.25
C LEU A 108 -15.28 2.75 1.04
N SER A 109 -14.83 3.07 2.25
CA SER A 109 -15.36 4.16 3.07
C SER A 109 -14.23 5.15 3.36
N LEU A 110 -14.44 6.41 3.01
CA LEU A 110 -13.47 7.52 3.11
C LEU A 110 -14.07 8.77 3.77
N ASN A 111 -15.20 8.63 4.47
CA ASN A 111 -15.92 9.74 5.08
C ASN A 111 -15.04 10.49 6.08
N SER A 112 -15.28 11.78 6.28
CA SER A 112 -14.54 12.59 7.27
C SER A 112 -13.02 12.51 7.09
N ASN A 113 -12.56 12.62 5.84
CA ASN A 113 -11.17 12.91 5.46
C ASN A 113 -11.09 14.34 4.87
N THR A 114 -9.88 14.75 4.50
CA THR A 114 -9.61 16.05 3.85
C THR A 114 -9.20 15.86 2.39
N LEU A 115 -9.88 14.95 1.68
CA LEU A 115 -9.49 14.51 0.34
C LEU A 115 -9.62 15.64 -0.68
N GLU A 116 -8.52 15.93 -1.36
CA GLU A 116 -8.43 16.83 -2.51
C GLU A 116 -8.51 16.06 -3.82
N SER A 117 -8.13 14.77 -3.82
CA SER A 117 -8.21 13.91 -4.99
C SER A 117 -8.42 12.44 -4.63
N ILE A 118 -9.13 11.74 -5.52
CA ILE A 118 -9.38 10.31 -5.45
C ILE A 118 -9.22 9.72 -6.85
N ASN A 119 -8.37 8.70 -6.99
CA ASN A 119 -8.24 7.92 -8.21
C ASN A 119 -8.85 6.52 -7.98
N ILE A 120 -9.90 6.20 -8.73
CA ILE A 120 -10.56 4.88 -8.77
C ILE A 120 -10.59 4.38 -10.21
N HIS A 121 -10.52 3.06 -10.39
CA HIS A 121 -10.67 2.40 -11.69
C HIS A 121 -12.17 2.18 -12.02
#